data_AF-A0A9E5DF01-F1
#
_entry.id   AF-A0A9E5DF01-F1
#
_cell.length_a   1.000
_cell.length_b   1.000
_cell.length_c   1.000
_cell.angle_alpha   90.00
_cell.angle_beta   90.00
_cell.angle_gamma   90.00
#
_symmetry.space_group_name_H-M   'P 1'
#
loop_
_entity.id
_entity.type
_entity.pdbx_description
1 polymer ?
#
loop_
_entity_poly.entity_id
_entity_poly.type
_entity_poly.pdbx_seq_one_letter_code
_entity_poly.pdbx_strand_id
1 'polypeptide(L)'
;MAVNGDLLYAWTTDENLREKAETGGAVTALLRHALKSGMVDGVFAVRKGADVYDAVPALITDPAEIGGVAGSLHCGTLLLPKQMRRCLLAADPNMRIATVLKGCDVKAMYEMAKRGQVNLDNIIVIGLNCGGTIRPEVARTVVREKLGLDPDDVVKEEIDKGKFIVVTKDGEHASISIDELEEGAEDLLGNEGLGRRSNCRRCKIKIPRQADLACGNWGVIGDKAGNATFVEVCSEKGANLLNSAVAADAVATEPANPKGVEIRGKVENAMLKLGDRWRERYFGALGEGKERLNKIREQTSRCIKCYSCIENCPICYCIECSAKKDYLVEPGVIPPPFMFHLIRFAHISDSCVNCGQCEELCPVEISNSVFLHAIQTDLERLFGFHPGEDMTPPVLALVEESAERDRLIATGSDQIFDIFR
;
A
#
# COMPACT_ATOMS: atom_id res chain seq x y z
N MET A 1 3.25 -30.94 1.92
CA MET A 1 3.38 -29.71 2.71
C MET A 1 3.91 -28.64 1.79
N ALA A 2 3.31 -27.46 1.82
CA ALA A 2 3.75 -26.31 1.05
C ALA A 2 5.10 -25.78 1.58
N VAL A 3 5.94 -25.27 0.69
CA VAL A 3 7.23 -24.65 0.97
C VAL A 3 7.35 -23.29 0.26
N ASN A 4 8.37 -22.51 0.62
CA ASN A 4 8.62 -21.23 -0.05
C ASN A 4 8.80 -21.42 -1.56
N GLY A 5 8.11 -20.59 -2.35
CA GLY A 5 8.06 -20.66 -3.82
C GLY A 5 6.86 -21.44 -4.39
N ASP A 6 6.10 -22.15 -3.55
CA ASP A 6 4.93 -22.90 -4.05
C ASP A 6 3.82 -21.95 -4.53
N LEU A 7 3.20 -22.33 -5.66
CA LEU A 7 2.06 -21.65 -6.28
C LEU A 7 0.83 -22.57 -6.20
N LEU A 8 -0.18 -22.13 -5.47
CA LEU A 8 -1.33 -22.94 -5.10
C LEU A 8 -2.65 -22.21 -5.38
N TYR A 9 -3.70 -22.98 -5.63
CA TYR A 9 -5.07 -22.52 -5.40
C TYR A 9 -5.50 -23.00 -4.01
N ALA A 10 -6.12 -22.09 -3.24
CA ALA A 10 -6.58 -22.37 -1.90
C ALA A 10 -8.02 -21.86 -1.70
N TRP A 11 -8.81 -22.56 -0.89
CA TRP A 11 -10.15 -22.13 -0.50
C TRP A 11 -10.50 -22.60 0.92
N THR A 12 -11.39 -21.87 1.59
CA THR A 12 -11.95 -22.26 2.88
C THR A 12 -12.79 -23.53 2.72
N THR A 13 -12.72 -24.42 3.70
CA THR A 13 -13.62 -25.59 3.83
C THR A 13 -14.92 -25.22 4.56
N ASP A 14 -14.98 -24.04 5.18
CA ASP A 14 -16.16 -23.52 5.88
C ASP A 14 -17.04 -22.69 4.95
N GLU A 15 -18.25 -23.17 4.69
CA GLU A 15 -19.22 -22.53 3.80
C GLU A 15 -19.67 -21.15 4.32
N ASN A 16 -19.81 -20.97 5.63
CA ASN A 16 -20.22 -19.68 6.21
C ASN A 16 -19.18 -18.58 5.97
N LEU A 17 -17.88 -18.96 5.93
CA LEU A 17 -16.83 -18.03 5.56
C LEU A 17 -16.78 -17.81 4.04
N ARG A 18 -17.11 -18.84 3.25
CA ARG A 18 -17.11 -18.73 1.80
C ARG A 18 -18.15 -17.72 1.31
N GLU A 19 -19.36 -17.74 1.88
CA GLU A 19 -20.43 -16.79 1.53
C GLU A 19 -20.06 -15.32 1.81
N LYS A 20 -19.19 -15.07 2.80
CA LYS A 20 -18.74 -13.72 3.18
C LYS A 20 -17.46 -13.28 2.45
N ALA A 21 -16.78 -14.20 1.79
CA ALA A 21 -15.48 -13.93 1.18
C ALA A 21 -15.63 -13.29 -0.21
N GLU A 22 -14.59 -12.58 -0.64
CA GLU A 22 -14.56 -12.04 -2.01
C GLU A 22 -14.40 -13.14 -3.06
N THR A 23 -13.63 -14.17 -2.73
CA THR A 23 -13.33 -15.31 -3.60
C THR A 23 -13.46 -16.60 -2.79
N GLY A 24 -12.52 -17.53 -2.91
CA GLY A 24 -12.55 -18.80 -2.16
C GLY A 24 -12.36 -18.71 -0.65
N GLY A 25 -12.31 -17.53 -0.02
CA GLY A 25 -12.24 -17.38 1.43
C GLY A 25 -10.96 -17.85 2.12
N ALA A 26 -9.92 -18.22 1.37
CA ALA A 26 -8.68 -18.75 1.93
C ALA A 26 -8.00 -17.77 2.90
N VAL A 27 -7.92 -16.48 2.54
CA VAL A 27 -7.31 -15.45 3.40
C VAL A 27 -8.03 -15.36 4.75
N THR A 28 -9.35 -15.23 4.75
CA THR A 28 -10.15 -15.17 5.98
C THR A 28 -10.00 -16.43 6.83
N ALA A 29 -9.99 -17.61 6.20
CA ALA A 29 -9.80 -18.88 6.90
C ALA A 29 -8.39 -18.99 7.52
N LEU A 30 -7.35 -18.53 6.82
CA LEU A 30 -5.98 -18.49 7.34
C LEU A 30 -5.87 -17.55 8.56
N LEU A 31 -6.47 -16.36 8.49
CA LEU A 31 -6.49 -15.43 9.64
C LEU A 31 -7.23 -16.03 10.83
N ARG A 32 -8.39 -16.67 10.59
CA ARG A 32 -9.14 -17.37 11.63
C ARG A 32 -8.31 -18.47 12.28
N HIS A 33 -7.63 -19.26 11.45
CA HIS A 33 -6.78 -20.35 11.91
C HIS A 33 -5.61 -19.84 12.74
N ALA A 34 -4.92 -18.78 12.29
CA ALA A 34 -3.82 -18.16 13.02
C ALA A 34 -4.24 -17.75 14.44
N LEU A 35 -5.43 -17.15 14.57
CA LEU A 35 -5.98 -16.72 15.86
C LEU A 35 -6.44 -17.91 16.71
N LYS A 36 -7.22 -18.84 16.13
CA LYS A 36 -7.77 -20.01 16.84
C LYS A 36 -6.68 -20.96 17.35
N SER A 37 -5.57 -21.08 16.63
CA SER A 37 -4.43 -21.92 17.01
C SER A 37 -3.45 -21.25 17.99
N GLY A 38 -3.62 -19.95 18.28
CA GLY A 38 -2.72 -19.19 19.15
C GLY A 38 -1.37 -18.84 18.52
N MET A 39 -1.25 -18.95 17.18
CA MET A 39 -0.06 -18.47 16.45
C MET A 39 0.11 -16.95 16.61
N VAL A 40 -1.02 -16.24 16.66
CA VAL A 40 -1.07 -14.79 16.89
C VAL A 40 -2.05 -14.47 18.01
N ASP A 41 -1.85 -13.34 18.66
CA ASP A 41 -2.70 -12.82 19.74
C ASP A 41 -3.89 -12.01 19.18
N GLY A 42 -3.77 -11.52 17.94
CA GLY A 42 -4.85 -10.80 17.25
C GLY A 42 -4.67 -10.72 15.74
N VAL A 43 -5.76 -10.42 15.05
CA VAL A 43 -5.76 -10.08 13.63
C VAL A 43 -6.05 -8.60 13.47
N PHE A 44 -5.13 -7.86 12.84
CA PHE A 44 -5.35 -6.45 12.49
C PHE A 44 -5.66 -6.32 11.01
N ALA A 45 -6.87 -5.91 10.67
CA ALA A 45 -7.35 -5.80 9.30
C ALA A 45 -8.34 -4.62 9.17
N VAL A 46 -9.12 -4.60 8.10
CA VAL A 46 -10.21 -3.63 7.90
C VAL A 46 -11.55 -4.33 7.91
N ARG A 47 -12.57 -3.64 8.43
CA ARG A 47 -13.98 -3.96 8.24
C ARG A 47 -14.67 -2.85 7.47
N LYS A 48 -15.84 -3.16 6.91
CA LYS A 48 -16.74 -2.17 6.31
C LYS A 48 -17.07 -1.09 7.34
N GLY A 49 -16.93 0.17 6.94
CA GLY A 49 -17.20 1.34 7.77
C GLY A 49 -18.65 1.77 7.69
N ALA A 50 -18.87 3.07 7.47
CA ALA A 50 -20.23 3.62 7.32
C ALA A 50 -20.98 3.02 6.12
N ASP A 51 -20.27 2.71 5.04
CA ASP A 51 -20.82 2.13 3.81
C ASP A 51 -19.79 1.18 3.14
N VAL A 52 -20.10 0.69 1.93
CA VAL A 52 -19.21 -0.19 1.15
C VAL A 52 -17.91 0.46 0.71
N TYR A 53 -17.83 1.79 0.71
CA TYR A 53 -16.66 2.53 0.26
C TYR A 53 -15.72 2.87 1.43
N ASP A 54 -16.22 2.87 2.65
CA ASP A 54 -15.47 3.19 3.85
C ASP A 54 -14.83 1.94 4.50
N ALA A 55 -13.58 2.08 4.95
CA ALA A 55 -12.82 1.02 5.59
C ALA A 55 -12.30 1.47 6.95
N VAL A 56 -12.62 0.70 7.99
CA VAL A 56 -12.23 1.01 9.37
C VAL A 56 -11.25 -0.04 9.88
N PRO A 57 -10.09 0.34 10.45
CA PRO A 57 -9.18 -0.61 11.08
C PRO A 57 -9.86 -1.33 12.24
N ALA A 58 -9.65 -2.63 12.32
CA ALA A 58 -10.19 -3.48 13.37
C ALA A 58 -9.12 -4.43 13.89
N LEU A 59 -9.06 -4.55 15.22
CA LEU A 59 -8.35 -5.64 15.90
C LEU A 59 -9.37 -6.71 16.28
N ILE A 60 -9.19 -7.92 15.75
CA ILE A 60 -10.01 -9.08 16.05
C ILE A 60 -9.22 -10.01 16.98
N THR A 61 -9.74 -10.27 18.17
CA THR A 61 -9.15 -11.19 19.16
C THR A 61 -10.02 -12.42 19.42
N ASP A 62 -11.27 -12.43 18.93
CA ASP A 62 -12.15 -13.60 18.92
C ASP A 62 -12.22 -14.20 17.50
N PRO A 63 -11.80 -15.47 17.28
CA PRO A 63 -11.95 -16.16 16.00
C PRO A 63 -13.37 -16.15 15.41
N ALA A 64 -14.42 -16.04 16.23
CA ALA A 64 -15.80 -15.98 15.76
C ALA A 64 -16.12 -14.68 15.00
N GLU A 65 -15.41 -13.58 15.30
CA GLU A 65 -15.64 -12.27 14.70
C GLU A 65 -14.90 -12.06 13.36
N ILE A 66 -14.03 -13.00 12.97
CA ILE A 66 -13.18 -12.87 11.78
C ILE A 66 -13.96 -12.68 10.48
N GLY A 67 -15.21 -13.14 10.43
CA GLY A 67 -16.09 -12.94 9.27
C GLY A 67 -16.39 -11.46 9.00
N GLY A 68 -16.24 -10.58 10.00
CA GLY A 68 -16.43 -9.13 9.87
C GLY A 68 -15.33 -8.40 9.10
N VAL A 69 -14.20 -9.06 8.84
CA VAL A 69 -13.08 -8.52 8.02
C VAL A 69 -12.92 -9.27 6.69
N ALA A 70 -13.91 -10.07 6.30
CA ALA A 70 -13.94 -10.77 5.02
C ALA A 70 -14.41 -9.86 3.89
N GLY A 71 -13.98 -10.17 2.66
CA GLY A 71 -14.29 -9.40 1.46
C GLY A 71 -13.20 -8.40 1.09
N SER A 72 -13.31 -7.80 -0.09
CA SER A 72 -12.42 -6.72 -0.52
C SER A 72 -13.08 -5.36 -0.32
N LEU A 73 -12.28 -4.36 0.05
CA LEU A 73 -12.68 -2.96 0.10
C LEU A 73 -11.71 -2.17 -0.78
N HIS A 74 -12.02 -2.01 -2.06
CA HIS A 74 -11.18 -1.31 -3.04
C HIS A 74 -11.16 0.20 -2.83
N CYS A 75 -12.06 0.71 -1.99
CA CYS A 75 -12.08 2.09 -1.53
C CYS A 75 -11.37 2.29 -0.17
N GLY A 76 -10.85 1.22 0.43
CA GLY A 76 -10.05 1.28 1.65
C GLY A 76 -8.65 1.84 1.43
N THR A 77 -8.52 3.16 1.50
CA THR A 77 -7.29 3.89 1.16
C THR A 77 -6.25 3.99 2.27
N LEU A 78 -6.55 3.48 3.47
CA LEU A 78 -5.67 3.55 4.64
C LEU A 78 -4.32 2.87 4.43
N LEU A 79 -3.29 3.44 5.06
CA LEU A 79 -1.98 2.82 5.24
C LEU A 79 -1.96 2.03 6.56
N LEU A 80 -2.30 0.74 6.50
CA LEU A 80 -2.53 -0.09 7.69
C LEU A 80 -1.33 -0.21 8.63
N PRO A 81 -0.07 -0.35 8.16
CA PRO A 81 1.08 -0.47 9.07
C PRO A 81 1.24 0.74 10.00
N LYS A 82 0.97 1.96 9.50
CA LYS A 82 1.03 3.18 10.30
C LYS A 82 -0.08 3.20 11.37
N GLN A 83 -1.28 2.74 11.03
CA GLN A 83 -2.40 2.63 11.98
C GLN A 83 -2.16 1.54 13.02
N MET A 84 -1.69 0.37 12.59
CA MET A 84 -1.33 -0.75 13.46
C MET A 84 -0.30 -0.32 14.49
N ARG A 85 0.77 0.35 14.04
CA ARG A 85 1.76 0.88 14.97
C ARG A 85 1.17 1.89 15.93
N ARG A 86 0.46 2.89 15.43
CA ARG A 86 -0.07 3.98 16.26
C ARG A 86 -1.05 3.48 17.32
N CYS A 87 -1.95 2.58 16.94
CA CYS A 87 -3.08 2.18 17.78
C CYS A 87 -2.78 0.93 18.63
N LEU A 88 -1.82 0.08 18.24
CA LEU A 88 -1.55 -1.19 18.91
C LEU A 88 -0.09 -1.30 19.36
N LEU A 89 0.85 -1.33 18.42
CA LEU A 89 2.26 -1.68 18.72
C LEU A 89 3.02 -0.58 19.50
N ALA A 90 2.46 0.62 19.60
CA ALA A 90 2.96 1.64 20.52
C ALA A 90 2.66 1.30 21.99
N ALA A 91 1.56 0.59 22.26
CA ALA A 91 1.16 0.16 23.60
C ALA A 91 1.71 -1.23 23.95
N ASP A 92 1.67 -2.17 22.99
CA ASP A 92 2.26 -3.51 23.13
C ASP A 92 3.15 -3.84 21.93
N PRO A 93 4.46 -3.53 22.00
CA PRO A 93 5.41 -3.82 20.93
C PRO A 93 5.62 -5.32 20.64
N ASN A 94 5.24 -6.19 21.59
CA ASN A 94 5.47 -7.63 21.50
C ASN A 94 4.25 -8.43 21.04
N MET A 95 3.10 -7.77 20.88
CA MET A 95 1.87 -8.42 20.42
C MET A 95 2.12 -9.15 19.09
N ARG A 96 1.75 -10.43 19.03
CA ARG A 96 1.84 -11.21 17.79
C ARG A 96 0.58 -10.97 16.97
N ILE A 97 0.73 -10.50 15.74
CA ILE A 97 -0.39 -10.06 14.91
C ILE A 97 -0.36 -10.75 13.55
N ALA A 98 -1.52 -11.20 13.06
CA ALA A 98 -1.70 -11.47 11.64
C ALA A 98 -2.39 -10.28 10.97
N THR A 99 -1.91 -9.86 9.80
CA THR A 99 -2.47 -8.70 9.08
C THR A 99 -2.54 -8.96 7.59
N VAL A 100 -3.44 -8.25 6.92
CA VAL A 100 -3.63 -8.31 5.46
C VAL A 100 -3.24 -6.99 4.84
N LEU A 101 -2.26 -7.00 3.91
CA LEU A 101 -1.61 -5.77 3.44
C LEU A 101 -1.55 -5.68 1.92
N LYS A 102 -1.71 -4.48 1.37
CA LYS A 102 -1.44 -4.19 -0.05
C LYS A 102 0.06 -3.98 -0.26
N GLY A 103 0.52 -3.93 -1.51
CA GLY A 103 1.95 -3.72 -1.82
C GLY A 103 2.58 -2.48 -1.16
N CYS A 104 1.91 -1.32 -1.20
CA CYS A 104 2.42 -0.12 -0.53
C CYS A 104 2.45 -0.24 1.00
N ASP A 105 1.54 -1.02 1.58
CA ASP A 105 1.54 -1.32 3.01
C ASP A 105 2.74 -2.21 3.38
N VAL A 106 3.01 -3.28 2.62
CA VAL A 106 4.17 -4.15 2.88
C VAL A 106 5.48 -3.37 2.79
N LYS A 107 5.65 -2.52 1.76
CA LYS A 107 6.82 -1.63 1.66
C LYS A 107 6.96 -0.73 2.91
N ALA A 108 5.85 -0.12 3.35
CA ALA A 108 5.85 0.73 4.54
C ALA A 108 6.23 -0.04 5.80
N MET A 109 5.80 -1.29 5.93
CA MET A 109 6.12 -2.15 7.06
C MET A 109 7.63 -2.42 7.17
N TYR A 110 8.30 -2.72 6.05
CA TYR A 110 9.76 -2.88 6.03
C TYR A 110 10.49 -1.58 6.36
N GLU A 111 10.08 -0.45 5.78
CA GLU A 111 10.70 0.85 6.10
C GLU A 111 10.49 1.26 7.56
N MET A 112 9.37 0.85 8.16
CA MET A 112 9.13 1.00 9.60
C MET A 112 10.01 0.05 10.42
N ALA A 113 10.21 -1.20 9.97
CA ALA A 113 11.07 -2.18 10.64
C ALA A 113 12.53 -1.71 10.70
N LYS A 114 13.07 -1.19 9.59
CA LYS A 114 14.42 -0.59 9.52
C LYS A 114 14.65 0.54 10.53
N ARG A 115 13.56 1.17 10.99
CA ARG A 115 13.58 2.27 11.96
C ARG A 115 13.22 1.81 13.38
N GLY A 116 13.15 0.50 13.63
CA GLY A 116 12.76 -0.07 14.93
C GLY A 116 11.31 0.21 15.30
N GLN A 117 10.46 0.54 14.33
CA GLN A 117 9.08 0.96 14.57
C GLN A 117 8.09 -0.21 14.56
N VAL A 118 8.47 -1.35 14.00
CA VAL A 118 7.73 -2.61 14.03
C VAL A 118 8.73 -3.77 14.08
N ASN A 119 8.35 -4.88 14.71
CA ASN A 119 9.12 -6.11 14.67
C ASN A 119 8.43 -7.10 13.70
N LEU A 120 9.09 -7.44 12.59
CA LEU A 120 8.53 -8.35 11.58
C LEU A 120 8.40 -9.80 12.08
N ASP A 121 9.15 -10.20 13.10
CA ASP A 121 9.09 -11.57 13.65
C ASP A 121 7.77 -11.82 14.36
N ASN A 122 7.18 -10.77 14.95
CA ASN A 122 5.89 -10.84 15.64
C ASN A 122 4.70 -10.72 14.67
N ILE A 123 4.93 -10.49 13.38
CA ILE A 123 3.88 -10.17 12.44
C ILE A 123 3.83 -11.20 11.31
N ILE A 124 2.66 -11.81 11.13
CA ILE A 124 2.35 -12.61 9.95
C ILE A 124 1.65 -11.72 8.93
N VAL A 125 2.22 -11.60 7.74
CA VAL A 125 1.71 -10.72 6.68
C VAL A 125 1.14 -11.55 5.54
N ILE A 126 -0.17 -11.44 5.32
CA ILE A 126 -0.81 -11.93 4.09
C ILE A 126 -0.93 -10.74 3.13
N GLY A 127 -0.11 -10.75 2.08
CA GLY A 127 -0.12 -9.73 1.04
C GLY A 127 -1.22 -9.95 0.01
N LEU A 128 -1.88 -8.89 -0.45
CA LEU A 128 -2.91 -8.95 -1.49
C LEU A 128 -2.40 -8.37 -2.81
N ASN A 129 -2.67 -9.06 -3.92
CA ASN A 129 -2.49 -8.48 -5.24
C ASN A 129 -3.38 -7.23 -5.39
N CYS A 130 -2.84 -6.15 -5.96
CA CYS A 130 -3.53 -4.86 -5.93
C CYS A 130 -3.42 -4.12 -7.27
N GLY A 131 -4.58 -3.82 -7.86
CA GLY A 131 -4.70 -2.98 -9.05
C GLY A 131 -4.61 -1.47 -8.77
N GLY A 132 -4.79 -1.08 -7.51
CA GLY A 132 -4.96 0.28 -7.02
C GLY A 132 -6.30 0.44 -6.30
N THR A 133 -6.45 1.55 -5.59
CA THR A 133 -7.67 1.88 -4.83
C THR A 133 -8.26 3.18 -5.32
N ILE A 134 -9.56 3.37 -5.11
CA ILE A 134 -10.30 4.61 -5.40
C ILE A 134 -10.58 5.29 -4.05
N ARG A 135 -10.65 6.63 -4.01
CA ARG A 135 -11.02 7.32 -2.75
C ARG A 135 -12.52 7.15 -2.49
N PRO A 136 -12.98 7.00 -1.23
CA PRO A 136 -14.39 6.80 -0.93
C PRO A 136 -15.29 7.89 -1.54
N GLU A 137 -14.90 9.16 -1.42
CA GLU A 137 -15.64 10.29 -1.98
C GLU A 137 -15.69 10.25 -3.50
N VAL A 138 -14.60 9.85 -4.15
CA VAL A 138 -14.55 9.72 -5.62
C VAL A 138 -15.41 8.56 -6.09
N ALA A 139 -15.38 7.41 -5.41
CA ALA A 139 -16.22 6.27 -5.74
C ALA A 139 -17.71 6.64 -5.66
N ARG A 140 -18.12 7.36 -4.62
CA ARG A 140 -19.49 7.89 -4.48
C ARG A 140 -19.84 8.85 -5.62
N THR A 141 -18.93 9.75 -6.01
CA THR A 141 -19.12 10.62 -7.18
C THR A 141 -19.27 9.83 -8.47
N VAL A 142 -18.45 8.81 -8.71
CA VAL A 142 -18.55 7.94 -9.89
C VAL A 142 -19.90 7.24 -9.95
N VAL A 143 -20.37 6.66 -8.85
CA VAL A 143 -21.66 5.95 -8.81
C VAL A 143 -22.81 6.91 -9.10
N ARG A 144 -22.79 8.10 -8.52
CA ARG A 144 -23.82 9.12 -8.74
C ARG A 144 -23.80 9.67 -10.17
N GLU A 145 -22.65 10.14 -10.62
CA GLU A 145 -22.55 10.97 -11.83
C GLU A 145 -22.28 10.17 -13.10
N LYS A 146 -21.60 9.03 -12.99
CA LYS A 146 -21.24 8.19 -14.15
C LYS A 146 -22.14 6.98 -14.31
N LEU A 147 -22.66 6.43 -13.21
CA LEU A 147 -23.57 5.28 -13.25
C LEU A 147 -25.04 5.69 -13.07
N GLY A 148 -25.32 6.90 -12.58
CA GLY A 148 -26.69 7.39 -12.39
C GLY A 148 -27.44 6.69 -11.24
N LEU A 149 -26.69 6.11 -10.30
CA LEU A 149 -27.23 5.36 -9.16
C LEU A 149 -27.09 6.15 -7.86
N ASP A 150 -27.88 5.82 -6.84
CA ASP A 150 -27.64 6.32 -5.49
C ASP A 150 -26.48 5.55 -4.84
N PRO A 151 -25.37 6.21 -4.44
CA PRO A 151 -24.28 5.55 -3.73
C PRO A 151 -24.70 4.84 -2.45
N ASP A 152 -25.76 5.30 -1.78
CA ASP A 152 -26.26 4.72 -0.53
C ASP A 152 -27.06 3.43 -0.73
N ASP A 153 -27.40 3.11 -1.98
CA ASP A 153 -28.05 1.85 -2.36
C ASP A 153 -27.07 0.77 -2.80
N VAL A 154 -25.77 1.05 -2.88
CA VAL A 154 -24.76 0.06 -3.24
C VAL A 154 -24.43 -0.84 -2.05
N VAL A 155 -24.53 -2.16 -2.24
CA VAL A 155 -24.26 -3.19 -1.21
C VAL A 155 -22.98 -3.97 -1.45
N LYS A 156 -22.49 -3.99 -2.70
CA LYS A 156 -21.22 -4.60 -3.09
C LYS A 156 -20.52 -3.75 -4.15
N GLU A 157 -19.20 -3.66 -4.05
CA GLU A 157 -18.32 -3.10 -5.06
C GLU A 157 -17.23 -4.12 -5.43
N GLU A 158 -16.77 -4.11 -6.67
CA GLU A 158 -15.72 -5.00 -7.15
C GLU A 158 -14.91 -4.34 -8.26
N ILE A 159 -13.59 -4.61 -8.29
CA ILE A 159 -12.74 -4.29 -9.44
C ILE A 159 -12.31 -5.58 -10.12
N ASP A 160 -12.96 -5.88 -11.25
CA ASP A 160 -12.59 -7.01 -12.11
C ASP A 160 -12.35 -6.55 -13.55
N LYS A 161 -11.34 -7.14 -14.19
CA LYS A 161 -10.98 -6.91 -15.60
C LYS A 161 -10.95 -5.43 -16.03
N GLY A 162 -10.45 -4.56 -15.16
CA GLY A 162 -10.31 -3.13 -15.44
C GLY A 162 -11.61 -2.33 -15.35
N LYS A 163 -12.68 -2.91 -14.79
CA LYS A 163 -13.94 -2.22 -14.55
C LYS A 163 -14.18 -2.03 -13.06
N PHE A 164 -14.73 -0.89 -12.69
CA PHE A 164 -15.35 -0.69 -11.38
C PHE A 164 -16.81 -1.11 -11.49
N ILE A 165 -17.20 -2.10 -10.69
CA ILE A 165 -18.50 -2.76 -10.73
C ILE A 165 -19.20 -2.51 -9.39
N VAL A 166 -20.48 -2.18 -9.43
CA VAL A 166 -21.31 -2.00 -8.24
C VAL A 166 -22.60 -2.81 -8.36
N VAL A 167 -23.10 -3.28 -7.22
CA VAL A 167 -24.38 -3.97 -7.09
C VAL A 167 -25.24 -3.25 -6.07
N THR A 168 -26.47 -2.90 -6.45
CA THR A 168 -27.42 -2.20 -5.57
C THR A 168 -28.25 -3.19 -4.74
N LYS A 169 -28.96 -2.67 -3.72
CA LYS A 169 -29.91 -3.44 -2.88
C LYS A 169 -30.97 -4.16 -3.70
N ASP A 170 -31.41 -3.55 -4.81
CA ASP A 170 -32.42 -4.09 -5.71
C ASP A 170 -31.84 -5.09 -6.74
N GLY A 171 -30.54 -5.37 -6.65
CA GLY A 171 -29.83 -6.30 -7.53
C GLY A 171 -29.48 -5.70 -8.90
N GLU A 172 -29.49 -4.38 -9.06
CA GLU A 172 -29.00 -3.74 -10.27
C GLU A 172 -27.46 -3.85 -10.34
N HIS A 173 -26.95 -4.27 -11.49
CA HIS A 173 -25.52 -4.37 -11.77
C HIS A 173 -25.11 -3.26 -12.73
N ALA A 174 -24.23 -2.38 -12.28
CA ALA A 174 -23.64 -1.33 -13.13
C ALA A 174 -22.12 -1.41 -13.11
N SER A 175 -21.48 -1.01 -14.21
CA SER A 175 -20.02 -1.00 -14.30
C SER A 175 -19.52 0.09 -15.22
N ILE A 176 -18.32 0.60 -14.94
CA ILE A 176 -17.60 1.57 -15.78
C ILE A 176 -16.13 1.18 -15.90
N SER A 177 -15.51 1.49 -17.05
CA SER A 177 -14.09 1.24 -17.25
C SER A 177 -13.24 2.16 -16.37
N ILE A 178 -12.24 1.59 -15.70
CA ILE A 178 -11.26 2.37 -14.93
C ILE A 178 -10.42 3.26 -15.85
N ASP A 179 -10.06 2.76 -17.04
CA ASP A 179 -9.27 3.55 -17.98
C ASP A 179 -10.07 4.77 -18.46
N GLU A 180 -11.38 4.63 -18.72
CA GLU A 180 -12.26 5.76 -19.09
C GLU A 180 -12.37 6.80 -17.97
N LEU A 181 -12.44 6.35 -16.71
CA LEU A 181 -12.43 7.23 -15.53
C LEU A 181 -11.11 8.01 -15.38
N GLU A 182 -10.00 7.45 -15.87
CA GLU A 182 -8.66 8.02 -15.69
C GLU A 182 -8.17 8.85 -16.89
N GLU A 183 -8.67 8.59 -18.11
CA GLU A 183 -8.27 9.32 -19.32
C GLU A 183 -8.80 10.75 -19.33
N GLY A 184 -10.03 10.98 -18.84
CA GLY A 184 -10.69 12.29 -18.77
C GLY A 184 -10.58 13.00 -17.41
N ALA A 185 -9.89 12.39 -16.45
CA ALA A 185 -9.64 12.92 -15.13
C ALA A 185 -8.65 14.09 -15.18
N GLU A 186 -9.02 15.27 -14.64
CA GLU A 186 -8.02 16.28 -14.34
C GLU A 186 -7.10 15.72 -13.25
N ASP A 187 -5.81 15.56 -13.54
CA ASP A 187 -4.83 15.42 -12.47
C ASP A 187 -3.44 15.95 -12.81
N LEU A 188 -2.72 16.10 -11.69
CA LEU A 188 -1.32 16.46 -11.41
C LEU A 188 -1.07 17.91 -11.02
N LEU A 189 -1.78 18.88 -11.59
CA LEU A 189 -1.59 20.30 -11.26
C LEU A 189 -2.92 21.10 -11.18
N GLY A 190 -4.05 20.43 -10.90
CA GLY A 190 -5.35 21.07 -10.68
C GLY A 190 -6.59 20.16 -10.52
N ASN A 191 -6.46 18.96 -9.94
CA ASN A 191 -7.44 17.84 -9.78
C ASN A 191 -8.97 18.21 -9.72
N GLU A 192 -9.92 17.43 -10.24
CA GLU A 192 -10.33 16.07 -9.80
C GLU A 192 -10.23 14.96 -10.85
N GLY A 193 -9.63 13.84 -10.46
CA GLY A 193 -9.65 12.61 -11.24
C GLY A 193 -10.58 11.56 -10.65
N LEU A 194 -11.41 10.95 -11.50
CA LEU A 194 -12.49 10.02 -11.10
C LEU A 194 -12.07 8.55 -11.01
N GLY A 195 -10.78 8.24 -11.21
CA GLY A 195 -10.26 6.88 -11.18
C GLY A 195 -9.49 6.52 -9.91
N ARG A 196 -8.51 5.63 -10.04
CA ARG A 196 -7.67 5.23 -8.90
C ARG A 196 -6.88 6.43 -8.38
N ARG A 197 -6.45 6.36 -7.12
CA ARG A 197 -5.55 7.34 -6.51
C ARG A 197 -4.31 7.53 -7.37
N SER A 198 -3.81 8.77 -7.45
CA SER A 198 -2.66 9.14 -8.27
C SER A 198 -1.46 8.21 -7.99
N ASN A 199 -1.13 7.98 -6.72
CA ASN A 199 -0.02 7.14 -6.31
C ASN A 199 -0.19 5.67 -6.74
N CYS A 200 -1.42 5.16 -6.74
CA CYS A 200 -1.73 3.81 -7.20
C CYS A 200 -1.47 3.65 -8.70
N ARG A 201 -1.76 4.67 -9.51
CA ARG A 201 -1.50 4.67 -10.96
C ARG A 201 0.00 4.54 -11.27
N ARG A 202 0.87 5.13 -10.44
CA ARG A 202 2.34 5.07 -10.55
C ARG A 202 2.98 3.87 -9.83
N CYS A 203 2.19 2.99 -9.23
CA CYS A 203 2.69 1.89 -8.42
C CYS A 203 3.31 0.77 -9.27
N LYS A 204 4.48 0.28 -8.85
CA LYS A 204 5.21 -0.84 -9.48
C LYS A 204 5.26 -2.11 -8.63
N ILE A 205 4.54 -2.15 -7.50
CA ILE A 205 4.34 -3.36 -6.70
C ILE A 205 2.88 -3.82 -6.84
N LYS A 206 2.67 -4.94 -7.53
CA LYS A 206 1.33 -5.46 -7.83
C LYS A 206 1.04 -6.74 -7.07
N ILE A 207 2.02 -7.63 -6.98
CA ILE A 207 1.99 -8.82 -6.14
C ILE A 207 3.05 -8.63 -5.04
N PRO A 208 2.65 -8.49 -3.77
CA PRO A 208 3.56 -8.19 -2.66
C PRO A 208 4.31 -9.44 -2.17
N ARG A 209 5.33 -9.87 -2.92
CA ARG A 209 6.13 -11.06 -2.59
C ARG A 209 7.03 -10.90 -1.36
N GLN A 210 7.12 -9.70 -0.79
CA GLN A 210 7.77 -9.45 0.50
C GLN A 210 6.91 -9.85 1.71
N ALA A 211 5.63 -10.17 1.49
CA ALA A 211 4.75 -10.73 2.52
C ALA A 211 5.12 -12.19 2.83
N ASP A 212 4.47 -12.81 3.81
CA ASP A 212 4.64 -14.23 4.10
C ASP A 212 3.88 -15.11 3.10
N LEU A 213 2.70 -14.65 2.68
CA LEU A 213 1.89 -15.22 1.61
C LEU A 213 1.43 -14.11 0.67
N ALA A 214 1.57 -14.29 -0.65
CA ALA A 214 1.02 -13.37 -1.64
C ALA A 214 -0.24 -13.95 -2.29
N CYS A 215 -1.38 -13.45 -1.82
CA CYS A 215 -2.72 -13.94 -2.13
C CYS A 215 -3.43 -13.05 -3.15
N GLY A 216 -4.35 -13.64 -3.93
CA GLY A 216 -5.13 -12.88 -4.90
C GLY A 216 -6.05 -13.68 -5.79
N ASN A 217 -6.80 -12.99 -6.64
CA ASN A 217 -7.64 -13.62 -7.67
C ASN A 217 -6.93 -13.76 -9.03
N TRP A 218 -5.82 -13.04 -9.27
CA TRP A 218 -5.13 -13.08 -10.56
C TRP A 218 -4.54 -14.46 -10.83
N GLY A 219 -4.92 -15.03 -11.97
CA GLY A 219 -4.49 -16.35 -12.41
C GLY A 219 -5.41 -17.49 -11.97
N VAL A 220 -6.42 -17.26 -11.12
CA VAL A 220 -7.42 -18.28 -10.81
C VAL A 220 -8.37 -18.41 -12.00
N ILE A 221 -8.45 -19.62 -12.57
CA ILE A 221 -9.20 -19.88 -13.82
C ILE A 221 -10.00 -21.18 -13.71
N GLY A 222 -10.93 -21.38 -14.65
CA GLY A 222 -11.73 -22.60 -14.74
C GLY A 222 -12.83 -22.63 -13.67
N ASP A 223 -13.11 -23.82 -13.15
CA ASP A 223 -14.07 -24.09 -12.08
C ASP A 223 -13.71 -23.40 -10.75
N LYS A 224 -12.42 -23.09 -10.56
CA LYS A 224 -11.92 -22.38 -9.39
C LYS A 224 -12.08 -20.86 -9.48
N ALA A 225 -12.38 -20.28 -10.65
CA ALA A 225 -12.56 -18.84 -10.78
C ALA A 225 -13.68 -18.34 -9.86
N GLY A 226 -13.39 -17.35 -9.02
CA GLY A 226 -14.29 -16.86 -7.96
C GLY A 226 -14.40 -17.78 -6.74
N ASN A 227 -14.04 -19.06 -6.85
CA ASN A 227 -14.17 -20.06 -5.79
C ASN A 227 -12.85 -20.41 -5.08
N ALA A 228 -11.73 -19.87 -5.54
CA ALA A 228 -10.41 -20.06 -4.94
C ALA A 228 -9.61 -18.75 -4.91
N THR A 229 -8.58 -18.74 -4.08
CA THR A 229 -7.55 -17.71 -4.00
C THR A 229 -6.24 -18.31 -4.53
N PHE A 230 -5.56 -17.58 -5.41
CA PHE A 230 -4.19 -17.88 -5.81
C PHE A 230 -3.26 -17.49 -4.67
N VAL A 231 -2.56 -18.46 -4.09
CA VAL A 231 -1.60 -18.28 -3.01
C VAL A 231 -0.20 -18.59 -3.51
N GLU A 232 0.70 -17.64 -3.35
CA GLU A 232 2.14 -17.82 -3.53
C GLU A 232 2.79 -17.78 -2.14
N VAL A 233 3.51 -18.84 -1.79
CA VAL A 233 4.18 -18.95 -0.48
C VAL A 233 5.53 -18.24 -0.57
N CYS A 234 5.73 -17.21 0.25
CA CYS A 234 6.89 -16.31 0.13
C CYS A 234 7.87 -16.40 1.32
N SER A 235 7.48 -17.06 2.41
CA SER A 235 8.33 -17.25 3.59
C SER A 235 8.04 -18.56 4.31
N GLU A 236 8.93 -18.95 5.22
CA GLU A 236 8.70 -20.08 6.13
C GLU A 236 7.52 -19.83 7.08
N LYS A 237 7.34 -18.59 7.57
CA LYS A 237 6.16 -18.22 8.38
C LYS A 237 4.86 -18.45 7.61
N GLY A 238 4.83 -18.06 6.33
CA GLY A 238 3.69 -18.29 5.44
C GLY A 238 3.42 -19.76 5.18
N ALA A 239 4.48 -20.53 4.89
CA ALA A 239 4.38 -21.97 4.73
C ALA A 239 3.81 -22.66 5.98
N ASN A 240 4.30 -22.28 7.17
CA ASN A 240 3.86 -22.83 8.44
C ASN A 240 2.38 -22.53 8.72
N LEU A 241 1.92 -21.30 8.46
CA LEU A 241 0.51 -20.93 8.58
C LEU A 241 -0.36 -21.79 7.65
N LEU A 242 -0.01 -21.87 6.37
CA LEU A 242 -0.79 -22.59 5.37
C LEU A 242 -0.84 -24.08 5.67
N ASN A 243 0.31 -24.71 5.97
CA ASN A 243 0.38 -26.13 6.30
C ASN A 243 -0.44 -26.48 7.53
N SER A 244 -0.36 -25.65 8.58
CA SER A 244 -1.15 -25.86 9.79
C SER A 244 -2.65 -25.71 9.54
N ALA A 245 -3.06 -24.75 8.71
CA ALA A 245 -4.45 -24.55 8.34
C ALA A 245 -5.01 -25.71 7.50
N VAL A 246 -4.20 -26.27 6.58
CA VAL A 246 -4.56 -27.47 5.81
C VAL A 246 -4.67 -28.69 6.73
N ALA A 247 -3.72 -28.89 7.63
CA ALA A 247 -3.75 -30.00 8.59
C ALA A 247 -4.95 -29.94 9.54
N ALA A 248 -5.44 -28.73 9.84
CA ALA A 248 -6.63 -28.49 10.67
C ALA A 248 -7.94 -28.50 9.86
N ASP A 249 -7.90 -28.85 8.57
CA ASP A 249 -9.06 -28.82 7.65
C ASP A 249 -9.76 -27.45 7.63
N ALA A 250 -9.02 -26.36 7.82
CA ALA A 250 -9.55 -24.99 7.72
C ALA A 250 -9.47 -24.45 6.28
N VAL A 251 -8.50 -24.95 5.50
CA VAL A 251 -8.23 -24.56 4.11
C VAL A 251 -7.92 -25.81 3.30
N ALA A 252 -8.52 -25.93 2.13
CA ALA A 252 -8.14 -26.91 1.11
C ALA A 252 -7.24 -26.25 0.06
N THR A 253 -6.31 -27.02 -0.50
CA THR A 253 -5.36 -26.53 -1.49
C THR A 253 -5.12 -27.53 -2.61
N GLU A 254 -4.79 -27.03 -3.80
CA GLU A 254 -4.25 -27.80 -4.91
C GLU A 254 -3.16 -27.00 -5.64
N PRO A 255 -2.26 -27.63 -6.40
CA PRO A 255 -1.30 -26.92 -7.23
C PRO A 255 -2.00 -25.95 -8.20
N ALA A 256 -1.47 -24.73 -8.34
CA ALA A 256 -2.03 -23.76 -9.26
C ALA A 256 -1.98 -24.29 -10.70
N ASN A 257 -3.03 -24.03 -11.48
CA ASN A 257 -3.07 -24.41 -12.88
C ASN A 257 -1.91 -23.73 -13.65
N PRO A 258 -1.08 -24.45 -14.43
CA PRO A 258 0.04 -23.86 -15.16
C PRO A 258 -0.36 -22.69 -16.08
N LYS A 259 -1.53 -22.78 -16.73
CA LYS A 259 -2.07 -21.68 -17.54
C LYS A 259 -2.50 -20.50 -16.67
N GLY A 260 -2.99 -20.76 -15.46
CA GLY A 260 -3.30 -19.75 -14.45
C GLY A 260 -2.06 -18.99 -13.99
N VAL A 261 -0.94 -19.68 -13.76
CA VAL A 261 0.37 -19.08 -13.45
C VAL A 261 0.80 -18.13 -14.58
N GLU A 262 0.71 -18.56 -15.83
CA GLU A 262 1.04 -17.72 -17.00
C GLU A 262 0.14 -16.46 -17.07
N ILE A 263 -1.16 -16.62 -16.84
CA ILE A 263 -2.12 -15.51 -16.82
C ILE A 263 -1.79 -14.52 -15.69
N ARG A 264 -1.48 -15.02 -14.48
CA ARG A 264 -1.05 -14.17 -13.34
C ARG A 264 0.12 -13.29 -13.73
N GLY A 265 1.15 -13.87 -14.36
CA GLY A 265 2.31 -13.13 -14.87
C GLY A 265 1.97 -12.12 -15.96
N LYS A 266 1.05 -12.45 -16.88
CA LYS A 266 0.58 -11.50 -17.92
C LYS A 266 -0.18 -10.31 -17.32
N VAL A 267 -1.07 -10.56 -16.36
CA VAL A 267 -1.84 -9.51 -15.68
C VAL A 267 -0.90 -8.60 -14.89
N GLU A 268 0.03 -9.17 -14.12
CA GLU A 268 1.04 -8.40 -13.39
C GLU A 268 1.87 -7.52 -14.34
N ASN A 269 2.40 -8.08 -15.43
CA ASN A 269 3.19 -7.33 -16.41
C ASN A 269 2.38 -6.20 -17.10
N ALA A 270 1.10 -6.43 -17.41
CA ALA A 270 0.24 -5.38 -17.95
C ALA A 270 0.08 -4.22 -16.96
N MET A 271 -0.12 -4.53 -15.68
CA MET A 271 -0.24 -3.55 -14.60
C MET A 271 1.07 -2.80 -14.33
N LEU A 272 2.22 -3.46 -14.49
CA LEU A 272 3.54 -2.84 -14.38
C LEU A 272 3.78 -1.86 -15.53
N LYS A 273 3.44 -2.22 -16.77
CA LYS A 273 3.53 -1.34 -17.95
C LYS A 273 2.60 -0.13 -17.83
N LEU A 274 1.40 -0.33 -17.29
CA LEU A 274 0.49 0.77 -16.97
C LEU A 274 1.12 1.73 -15.94
N GLY A 275 1.79 1.17 -14.92
CA GLY A 275 2.58 1.95 -13.96
C GLY A 275 3.67 2.79 -14.61
N ASP A 276 4.38 2.26 -15.60
CA ASP A 276 5.42 3.00 -16.33
C ASP A 276 4.83 4.17 -17.12
N ARG A 277 3.75 3.94 -17.87
CA ARG A 277 3.07 5.02 -18.63
C ARG A 277 2.63 6.15 -17.71
N TRP A 278 2.09 5.82 -16.54
CA TRP A 278 1.69 6.84 -15.57
C TRP A 278 2.87 7.53 -14.91
N ARG A 279 3.97 6.82 -14.64
CA ARG A 279 5.21 7.46 -14.15
C ARG A 279 5.77 8.43 -15.19
N GLU A 280 5.82 8.04 -16.46
CA GLU A 280 6.26 8.91 -17.57
C GLU A 280 5.38 10.16 -17.69
N ARG A 281 4.06 9.99 -17.76
CA ARG A 281 3.10 11.09 -17.79
C ARG A 281 3.30 12.02 -16.58
N TYR A 282 3.39 11.45 -15.39
CA TYR A 282 3.42 12.25 -14.17
C TYR A 282 4.74 12.98 -13.97
N PHE A 283 5.85 12.27 -14.10
CA PHE A 283 7.17 12.82 -13.86
C PHE A 283 7.60 13.74 -15.01
N GLY A 284 7.21 13.43 -16.25
CA GLY A 284 7.41 14.33 -17.40
C GLY A 284 6.67 15.66 -17.22
N ALA A 285 5.42 15.62 -16.74
CA ALA A 285 4.65 16.83 -16.47
C ALA A 285 5.23 17.71 -15.35
N LEU A 286 6.08 17.18 -14.47
CA LEU A 286 6.81 17.99 -13.49
C LEU A 286 7.91 18.84 -14.11
N GLY A 287 8.38 18.51 -15.31
CA GLY A 287 9.59 19.11 -15.88
C GLY A 287 10.86 18.74 -15.11
N GLU A 288 11.93 19.48 -15.39
CA GLU A 288 13.27 19.23 -14.85
C GLU A 288 13.87 20.46 -14.17
N GLY A 289 14.89 20.23 -13.33
CA GLY A 289 15.68 21.27 -12.68
C GLY A 289 14.83 22.40 -12.07
N LYS A 290 15.01 23.63 -12.57
CA LYS A 290 14.32 24.83 -12.09
C LYS A 290 12.81 24.80 -12.36
N GLU A 291 12.36 24.19 -13.46
CA GLU A 291 10.94 24.10 -13.78
C GLU A 291 10.21 23.23 -12.74
N ARG A 292 10.78 22.05 -12.46
CA ARG A 292 10.29 21.17 -11.40
C ARG A 292 10.25 21.85 -10.06
N LEU A 293 11.35 22.53 -9.68
CA LEU A 293 11.43 23.28 -8.43
C LEU A 293 10.36 24.37 -8.36
N ASN A 294 10.11 25.11 -9.44
CA ASN A 294 9.09 26.15 -9.47
C ASN A 294 7.69 25.57 -9.31
N LYS A 295 7.34 24.48 -9.99
CA LYS A 295 6.05 23.78 -9.82
C LYS A 295 5.85 23.29 -8.38
N ILE A 296 6.89 22.72 -7.78
CA ILE A 296 6.86 22.31 -6.36
C ILE A 296 6.63 23.52 -5.47
N ARG A 297 7.37 24.62 -5.66
CA ARG A 297 7.23 25.86 -4.87
C ARG A 297 5.85 26.49 -5.00
N GLU A 298 5.29 26.51 -6.20
CA GLU A 298 3.96 27.01 -6.48
C GLU A 298 2.90 26.19 -5.74
N GLN A 299 2.88 24.87 -5.89
CA GLN A 299 1.93 23.99 -5.21
C GLN A 299 2.08 24.06 -3.68
N THR A 300 3.32 24.03 -3.19
CA THR A 300 3.60 24.06 -1.74
C THR A 300 3.37 25.44 -1.09
N SER A 301 3.24 26.51 -1.88
CA SER A 301 2.86 27.85 -1.37
C SER A 301 1.45 27.91 -0.79
N ARG A 302 0.60 26.90 -1.07
CA ARG A 302 -0.74 26.75 -0.48
C ARG A 302 -0.72 26.05 0.89
N CYS A 303 0.44 25.57 1.35
CA CYS A 303 0.53 24.73 2.53
C CYS A 303 0.13 25.48 3.81
N ILE A 304 -0.79 24.89 4.57
CA ILE A 304 -1.24 25.45 5.86
C ILE A 304 -0.48 24.90 7.08
N LYS A 305 0.66 24.20 6.87
CA LYS A 305 1.49 23.62 7.93
C LYS A 305 0.69 22.78 8.95
N CYS A 306 -0.29 21.98 8.49
CA CYS A 306 -1.12 21.13 9.36
C CYS A 306 -0.47 19.82 9.82
N TYR A 307 0.75 19.52 9.34
CA TYR A 307 1.52 18.31 9.65
C TYR A 307 0.88 16.95 9.27
N SER A 308 -0.31 16.90 8.68
CA SER A 308 -0.96 15.64 8.24
C SER A 308 -0.03 14.76 7.38
N CYS A 309 0.75 15.39 6.50
CA CYS A 309 1.70 14.73 5.61
C CYS A 309 2.93 14.12 6.32
N ILE A 310 3.20 14.55 7.56
CA ILE A 310 4.26 14.01 8.44
C ILE A 310 3.65 12.94 9.36
N GLU A 311 2.55 13.25 10.02
CA GLU A 311 1.89 12.36 11.00
C GLU A 311 1.44 11.04 10.38
N ASN A 312 1.06 11.03 9.10
CA ASN A 312 0.61 9.83 8.37
C ASN A 312 1.72 9.18 7.52
N CYS A 313 2.96 9.69 7.56
CA CYS A 313 4.07 9.09 6.84
C CYS A 313 4.63 7.88 7.61
N PRO A 314 4.89 6.74 6.94
CA PRO A 314 5.53 5.58 7.58
C PRO A 314 7.03 5.76 7.83
N ILE A 315 7.63 6.84 7.33
CA ILE A 315 9.08 7.10 7.47
C ILE A 315 9.34 8.10 8.60
N CYS A 316 8.40 9.00 8.87
CA CYS A 316 8.54 10.05 9.86
C CYS A 316 8.31 9.52 11.28
N TYR A 317 9.39 9.17 11.97
CA TYR A 317 9.44 8.76 13.38
C TYR A 317 10.59 9.40 14.17
N CYS A 318 11.10 10.53 13.69
CA CYS A 318 12.15 11.28 14.40
C CYS A 318 11.65 11.67 15.81
N ILE A 319 12.49 11.48 16.82
CA ILE A 319 12.22 11.94 18.20
C ILE A 319 12.07 13.46 18.21
N GLU A 320 13.00 14.16 17.54
CA GLU A 320 12.93 15.59 17.29
C GLU A 320 12.81 15.85 15.79
N CYS A 321 11.73 16.51 15.38
CA CYS A 321 11.49 16.81 13.98
C CYS A 321 12.19 18.13 13.58
N SER A 322 13.13 18.08 12.63
CA SER A 322 13.80 19.28 12.09
C SER A 322 12.81 20.31 11.54
N ALA A 323 11.66 19.87 11.01
CA ALA A 323 10.60 20.76 10.51
C ALA A 323 9.81 21.48 11.63
N LYS A 324 10.09 21.18 12.91
CA LYS A 324 9.54 21.85 14.09
C LYS A 324 10.58 22.69 14.84
N LYS A 325 11.83 22.77 14.35
CA LYS A 325 12.88 23.62 14.94
C LYS A 325 12.73 25.06 14.46
N ASP A 326 12.61 25.99 15.39
CA ASP A 326 12.30 27.41 15.14
C ASP A 326 13.32 28.12 14.24
N TYR A 327 14.60 27.79 14.39
CA TYR A 327 15.70 28.34 13.58
C TYR A 327 15.75 27.80 12.14
N LEU A 328 15.02 26.72 11.83
CA LEU A 328 14.88 26.18 10.46
C LEU A 328 13.53 26.54 9.85
N VAL A 329 12.47 26.48 10.64
CA VAL A 329 11.09 26.73 10.22
C VAL A 329 10.42 27.63 11.26
N GLU A 330 10.20 28.88 10.87
CA GLU A 330 9.62 29.89 11.74
C GLU A 330 8.21 29.48 12.24
N PRO A 331 7.99 29.46 13.57
CA PRO A 331 6.66 29.22 14.15
C PRO A 331 5.66 30.32 13.76
N GLY A 332 4.37 29.98 13.70
CA GLY A 332 3.30 30.97 13.43
C GLY A 332 3.18 31.47 11.98
N VAL A 333 4.15 31.21 11.10
CA VAL A 333 4.11 31.65 9.69
C VAL A 333 3.40 30.62 8.79
N ILE A 334 2.40 31.07 8.03
CA ILE A 334 1.64 30.30 7.03
C ILE A 334 1.49 31.15 5.74
N PRO A 335 1.81 30.62 4.55
CA PRO A 335 2.43 29.30 4.31
C PRO A 335 3.84 29.21 4.92
N PRO A 336 4.32 27.99 5.24
CA PRO A 336 5.66 27.85 5.79
C PRO A 336 6.73 28.32 4.81
N PRO A 337 7.90 28.78 5.32
CA PRO A 337 9.09 28.91 4.48
C PRO A 337 9.36 27.60 3.72
N PHE A 338 9.86 27.70 2.49
CA PHE A 338 10.11 26.53 1.64
C PHE A 338 11.05 25.49 2.31
N MET A 339 11.85 25.92 3.29
CA MET A 339 12.66 25.05 4.15
C MET A 339 11.85 23.90 4.78
N PHE A 340 10.60 24.12 5.18
CA PHE A 340 9.73 23.06 5.70
C PHE A 340 9.59 21.89 4.71
N HIS A 341 9.34 22.21 3.44
CA HIS A 341 9.18 21.22 2.39
C HIS A 341 10.52 20.61 1.99
N LEU A 342 11.58 21.41 1.94
CA LEU A 342 12.93 20.92 1.64
C LEU A 342 13.42 19.89 2.66
N ILE A 343 13.27 20.16 3.96
CA ILE A 343 13.57 19.21 5.04
C ILE A 343 12.81 17.91 4.81
N ARG A 344 11.50 18.02 4.54
CA ARG A 344 10.65 16.86 4.32
C ARG A 344 11.10 16.05 3.12
N PHE A 345 11.39 16.69 1.99
CA PHE A 345 11.88 16.04 0.78
C PHE A 345 13.22 15.34 1.02
N ALA A 346 14.15 15.99 1.72
CA ALA A 346 15.45 15.41 2.04
C ALA A 346 15.34 14.18 2.96
N HIS A 347 14.49 14.21 3.99
CA HIS A 347 14.40 13.13 4.98
C HIS A 347 13.73 11.85 4.47
N ILE A 348 12.96 11.92 3.37
CA ILE A 348 12.20 10.77 2.86
C ILE A 348 12.52 10.46 1.40
N SER A 349 13.47 11.18 0.80
CA SER A 349 13.84 11.04 -0.61
C SER A 349 14.26 9.63 -0.96
N ASP A 350 15.02 8.95 -0.11
CA ASP A 350 15.51 7.60 -0.38
C ASP A 350 14.54 6.48 0.04
N SER A 351 13.52 6.81 0.84
CA SER A 351 12.69 5.81 1.53
C SER A 351 11.21 5.87 1.15
N CYS A 352 10.78 6.85 0.34
CA CYS A 352 9.38 7.02 -0.03
C CYS A 352 8.79 5.75 -0.67
N VAL A 353 7.77 5.19 -0.05
CA VAL A 353 7.08 3.97 -0.54
C VAL A 353 5.89 4.25 -1.48
N ASN A 354 5.67 5.50 -1.88
CA ASN A 354 4.58 5.93 -2.76
C ASN A 354 3.16 5.51 -2.27
N CYS A 355 2.91 5.59 -0.94
CA CYS A 355 1.64 5.18 -0.34
C CYS A 355 0.48 6.19 -0.51
N GLY A 356 0.75 7.43 -0.89
CA GLY A 356 -0.29 8.43 -1.20
C GLY A 356 -0.85 9.20 -0.01
N GLN A 357 -0.67 8.74 1.23
CA GLN A 357 -1.29 9.34 2.43
C GLN A 357 -1.04 10.85 2.58
N CYS A 358 0.15 11.32 2.20
CA CYS A 358 0.52 12.72 2.30
C CYS A 358 -0.16 13.66 1.30
N GLU A 359 -0.72 13.13 0.24
CA GLU A 359 -1.49 13.85 -0.77
C GLU A 359 -2.98 13.73 -0.48
N GLU A 360 -3.45 12.52 -0.23
CA GLU A 360 -4.85 12.23 0.07
C GLU A 360 -5.35 12.94 1.34
N LEU A 361 -4.52 13.02 2.39
CA LEU A 361 -4.89 13.69 3.64
C LEU A 361 -4.48 15.16 3.67
N CYS A 362 -4.12 15.75 2.52
CA CYS A 362 -3.76 17.16 2.43
C CYS A 362 -5.03 18.01 2.26
N PRO A 363 -5.40 18.85 3.25
CA PRO A 363 -6.64 19.64 3.20
C PRO A 363 -6.61 20.75 2.14
N VAL A 364 -5.45 21.00 1.54
CA VAL A 364 -5.24 21.97 0.46
C VAL A 364 -4.76 21.30 -0.82
N GLU A 365 -4.95 19.97 -0.92
CA GLU A 365 -4.82 19.19 -2.15
C GLU A 365 -3.47 19.32 -2.87
N ILE A 366 -2.38 19.43 -2.09
CA ILE A 366 -1.02 19.43 -2.64
C ILE A 366 -0.69 18.01 -3.10
N SER A 367 -0.23 17.87 -4.35
CA SER A 367 0.27 16.64 -4.99
C SER A 367 1.58 16.09 -4.38
N ASN A 368 1.65 16.01 -3.05
CA ASN A 368 2.85 15.65 -2.29
C ASN A 368 3.40 14.28 -2.70
N SER A 369 2.53 13.30 -2.97
CA SER A 369 2.98 11.95 -3.29
C SER A 369 3.68 11.91 -4.65
N VAL A 370 3.28 12.77 -5.58
CA VAL A 370 3.92 12.90 -6.90
C VAL A 370 5.35 13.41 -6.76
N PHE A 371 5.54 14.52 -6.03
CA PHE A 371 6.87 15.13 -5.85
C PHE A 371 7.83 14.19 -5.13
N LEU A 372 7.37 13.58 -4.03
CA LEU A 372 8.18 12.67 -3.23
C LEU A 372 8.57 11.42 -3.99
N HIS A 373 7.64 10.85 -4.75
CA HIS A 373 7.92 9.66 -5.54
C HIS A 373 8.82 9.96 -6.74
N ALA A 374 8.71 11.15 -7.35
CA ALA A 374 9.62 11.57 -8.41
C ALA A 374 11.07 11.67 -7.88
N ILE A 375 11.25 12.37 -6.76
CA ILE A 375 12.57 12.48 -6.09
C ILE A 375 13.10 11.09 -5.72
N GLN A 376 12.26 10.23 -5.12
CA GLN A 376 12.68 8.88 -4.76
C GLN A 376 13.06 8.02 -5.95
N THR A 377 12.33 8.13 -7.07
CA THR A 377 12.67 7.38 -8.29
C THR A 377 14.00 7.87 -8.87
N ASP A 378 14.32 9.16 -8.73
CA ASP A 378 15.64 9.68 -9.14
C ASP A 378 16.75 9.08 -8.25
N LEU A 379 16.57 9.01 -6.93
CA LEU A 379 17.54 8.34 -6.04
C LEU A 379 17.66 6.84 -6.31
N GLU A 380 16.54 6.16 -6.58
CA GLU A 380 16.53 4.74 -6.95
C GLU A 380 17.37 4.48 -8.21
N ARG A 381 17.28 5.36 -9.23
CA ARG A 381 18.12 5.25 -10.44
C ARG A 381 19.60 5.52 -10.18
N LEU A 382 19.90 6.43 -9.26
CA LEU A 382 21.28 6.81 -8.94
C LEU A 382 21.99 5.77 -8.08
N PHE A 383 21.26 5.13 -7.16
CA PHE A 383 21.86 4.32 -6.10
C PHE A 383 21.40 2.86 -6.09
N GLY A 384 20.45 2.48 -6.95
CA GLY A 384 19.90 1.12 -7.02
C GLY A 384 19.08 0.69 -5.80
N PHE A 385 18.80 1.61 -4.87
CA PHE A 385 18.05 1.29 -3.65
C PHE A 385 16.54 1.33 -3.89
N HIS A 386 15.87 0.23 -3.58
CA HIS A 386 14.42 0.07 -3.68
C HIS A 386 13.78 0.07 -2.27
N PRO A 387 13.05 1.13 -1.88
CA PRO A 387 12.48 1.23 -0.53
C PRO A 387 11.56 0.06 -0.22
N GLY A 388 11.64 -0.53 0.97
CA GLY A 388 10.73 -1.59 1.43
C GLY A 388 10.69 -2.86 0.57
N GLU A 389 11.75 -3.15 -0.19
CA GLU A 389 11.93 -4.44 -0.88
C GLU A 389 12.57 -5.50 0.03
N ASP A 390 13.55 -5.09 0.83
CA ASP A 390 14.23 -5.93 1.81
C ASP A 390 14.59 -5.12 3.07
N MET A 391 15.44 -5.67 3.94
CA MET A 391 15.94 -5.03 5.15
C MET A 391 17.21 -4.19 4.95
N THR A 392 17.68 -4.01 3.71
CA THR A 392 18.85 -3.17 3.41
C THR A 392 18.60 -1.74 3.91
N PRO A 393 19.55 -1.13 4.65
CA PRO A 393 19.39 0.24 5.14
C PRO A 393 19.19 1.24 4.00
N PRO A 394 18.41 2.33 4.21
CA PRO A 394 18.29 3.39 3.22
C PRO A 394 19.63 4.08 2.94
N VAL A 395 19.76 4.61 1.72
CA VAL A 395 20.97 5.30 1.22
C VAL A 395 21.51 6.33 2.21
N LEU A 396 20.64 7.19 2.74
CA LEU A 396 21.02 8.26 3.65
C LEU A 396 21.42 7.74 5.04
N ALA A 397 21.03 6.52 5.40
CA ALA A 397 21.47 5.87 6.64
C ALA A 397 22.91 5.33 6.55
N LEU A 398 23.43 5.11 5.34
CA LEU A 398 24.80 4.66 5.11
C LEU A 398 25.81 5.80 5.12
N VAL A 399 25.35 7.06 5.10
CA VAL A 399 26.20 8.24 5.11
C VAL A 399 26.53 8.64 6.55
N GLU A 400 27.70 8.23 7.02
CA GLU A 400 28.34 8.80 8.20
C GLU A 400 28.88 10.20 7.85
N GLU A 401 28.03 11.21 7.91
CA GLU A 401 28.36 12.56 7.40
C GLU A 401 29.63 13.15 8.05
N SER A 402 29.84 12.89 9.35
CA SER A 402 31.05 13.38 10.02
C SER A 402 32.30 12.65 9.53
N ALA A 403 32.26 11.33 9.43
CA ALA A 403 33.38 10.53 8.94
C ALA A 403 33.70 10.82 7.47
N GLU A 404 32.68 11.03 6.62
CA GLU A 404 32.89 11.37 5.22
C GLU A 404 33.44 12.79 5.06
N ARG A 405 32.96 13.76 5.85
CA ARG A 405 33.51 15.12 5.84
C ARG A 405 34.98 15.13 6.25
N ASP A 406 35.35 14.39 7.30
CA ASP A 406 36.74 14.27 7.73
C ASP A 406 37.61 13.61 6.65
N ARG A 407 37.08 12.57 5.99
CA ARG A 407 37.75 11.90 4.87
C ARG A 407 37.94 12.81 3.67
N LEU A 408 36.90 13.49 3.21
CA LEU A 408 36.94 14.44 2.09
C LEU A 408 37.97 15.54 2.34
N ILE A 409 38.01 16.08 3.55
CA ILE A 409 39.02 17.08 3.94
C ILE A 409 40.43 16.49 3.85
N ALA A 410 40.61 15.22 4.25
CA ALA A 410 41.90 14.54 4.24
C ALA A 410 42.35 14.09 2.84
N THR A 411 41.44 13.65 1.97
CA THR A 411 41.75 13.00 0.69
C THR A 411 41.50 13.88 -0.53
N GLY A 412 40.68 14.93 -0.40
CA GLY A 412 40.20 15.75 -1.52
C GLY A 412 39.29 15.01 -2.49
N SER A 413 38.84 13.79 -2.15
CA SER A 413 37.94 12.97 -2.96
C SER A 413 36.68 12.61 -2.17
N ASP A 414 35.53 12.68 -2.82
CA ASP A 414 34.22 12.43 -2.22
C ASP A 414 33.82 10.97 -2.47
N GLN A 415 33.68 10.17 -1.40
CA GLN A 415 33.37 8.74 -1.48
C GLN A 415 31.91 8.48 -1.78
N ILE A 416 31.05 9.49 -1.60
CA ILE A 416 29.62 9.36 -1.86
C ILE A 416 29.36 8.97 -3.33
N PHE A 417 30.29 9.26 -4.24
CA PHE A 417 30.25 8.87 -5.64
C PHE A 417 30.72 7.43 -5.93
N ASP A 418 31.44 6.80 -4.99
CA ASP A 418 32.01 5.46 -5.15
C ASP A 418 31.25 4.38 -4.36
N ILE A 419 30.50 4.74 -3.30
CA ILE A 419 29.68 3.80 -2.51
C ILE A 419 28.59 3.12 -3.36
N PHE A 420 28.17 3.76 -4.45
CA PHE A 420 27.04 3.34 -5.27
C PHE A 420 27.40 3.07 -6.74
N ARG A 421 28.69 2.83 -7.05
CA ARG A 421 29.14 2.39 -8.38
C ARG A 421 28.91 0.92 -8.63
#